data_AF-A0A918XTZ3-F1
#
_entry.id   AF-A0A918XTZ3-F1
#
_cell.length_a   1.000
_cell.length_b   1.000
_cell.length_c   1.000
_cell.angle_alpha   90.00
_cell.angle_beta   90.00
_cell.angle_gamma   90.00
#
_symmetry.space_group_name_H-M   'P 1'
#
loop_
_entity.id
_entity.type
_entity.pdbx_description
1 polymer ?
#
loop_
_entity_poly.entity_id
_entity_poly.type
_entity_poly.pdbx_seq_one_letter_code
_entity_poly.pdbx_strand_id
1 'polypeptide(L)'
;MTDQMSLPEGADPARIQEALATLRAGRDRYPDNPRVRESLGKVLAQVGLLEEAEAEYRAAVGLPGADRDAYKRLAKVLRRRGLLAEALGVMAAAPKPAGDGANILIACIPKSGSSWLRVLLGSFEFLDAVQLSPLHDRREQELDFMILNRKRERFFVAQQHVRANRSTDFAVKNYNIATTVLVRSIPDALVSARDHFAGRRPVAPQFYMDSRFKTWDEDRQYRFLLDFYVPWVVNFIATWWHADIDTLWLTYDLLRRDSETAVRCVLEHAGFAVEAEAVQGVVDRVNGEFRDKTLFNVGEVGRGAALPDPVHRRIRELCAYYPEIPFERLGLIGTAPATASGTG
;
A
#
# COMPACT_ATOMS: atom_id res chain seq x y z
N MET A 1 -13.17 -7.60 -19.90
CA MET A 1 -14.35 -7.83 -19.05
C MET A 1 -14.84 -6.47 -18.63
N THR A 2 -16.07 -6.11 -18.99
CA THR A 2 -16.75 -4.94 -18.47
C THR A 2 -17.08 -5.18 -17.00
N ASP A 3 -16.80 -4.23 -16.10
CA ASP A 3 -17.23 -4.34 -14.71
C ASP A 3 -18.75 -4.58 -14.64
N GLN A 4 -19.16 -5.55 -13.82
CA GLN A 4 -20.58 -5.82 -13.56
C GLN A 4 -21.01 -5.12 -12.28
N MET A 5 -22.22 -4.57 -12.29
CA MET A 5 -22.80 -3.92 -11.12
C MET A 5 -22.93 -4.91 -9.97
N SER A 6 -22.25 -4.64 -8.85
CA SER A 6 -22.29 -5.40 -7.61
C SER A 6 -22.83 -4.52 -6.49
N LEU A 7 -23.94 -4.92 -5.89
CA LEU A 7 -24.59 -4.11 -4.85
C LEU A 7 -23.92 -4.32 -3.49
N PRO A 8 -23.74 -3.26 -2.68
CA PRO A 8 -23.34 -3.41 -1.29
C PRO A 8 -24.38 -4.19 -0.50
N GLU A 9 -23.94 -4.91 0.52
CA GLU A 9 -24.82 -5.65 1.42
C GLU A 9 -25.82 -4.70 2.10
N GLY A 10 -27.12 -5.05 2.05
CA GLY A 10 -28.20 -4.21 2.58
C GLY A 10 -28.58 -2.98 1.75
N ALA A 11 -27.99 -2.78 0.57
CA ALA A 11 -28.36 -1.66 -0.30
C ALA A 11 -29.66 -1.92 -1.07
N ASP A 12 -30.50 -0.90 -1.16
CA ASP A 12 -31.74 -0.92 -1.96
C ASP A 12 -31.41 -0.65 -3.45
N PRO A 13 -31.63 -1.63 -4.36
CA PRO A 13 -31.34 -1.46 -5.78
C PRO A 13 -32.10 -0.28 -6.40
N ALA A 14 -33.34 -0.03 -5.98
CA ALA A 14 -34.16 1.03 -6.55
C ALA A 14 -33.58 2.41 -6.21
N ARG A 15 -33.16 2.62 -4.96
CA ARG A 15 -32.50 3.86 -4.52
C ARG A 15 -31.18 4.11 -5.22
N ILE A 16 -30.40 3.06 -5.48
CA ILE A 16 -29.15 3.18 -6.23
C ILE A 16 -29.42 3.59 -7.68
N GLN A 17 -30.39 2.95 -8.34
CA GLN A 17 -30.75 3.30 -9.71
C GLN A 17 -31.29 4.74 -9.82
N GLU A 18 -32.12 5.16 -8.86
CA GLU A 18 -32.61 6.54 -8.77
C GLU A 18 -31.46 7.53 -8.57
N ALA A 19 -30.50 7.23 -7.68
CA ALA A 19 -29.32 8.06 -7.47
C ALA A 19 -28.46 8.18 -8.74
N LEU A 20 -28.21 7.07 -9.44
CA LEU A 20 -27.46 7.06 -10.69
C LEU A 20 -28.19 7.86 -11.78
N ALA A 21 -29.50 7.69 -11.94
CA ALA A 21 -30.29 8.44 -12.91
C ALA A 21 -30.27 9.94 -12.63
N THR A 22 -30.46 10.32 -11.36
CA THR A 22 -30.43 11.72 -10.91
C THR A 22 -29.06 12.35 -11.13
N LEU A 23 -27.99 11.65 -10.78
CA LEU A 23 -26.62 12.14 -10.94
C LEU A 23 -26.20 12.23 -12.41
N ARG A 24 -26.64 11.30 -13.26
CA ARG A 24 -26.43 11.39 -14.72
C ARG A 24 -27.15 12.60 -15.32
N ALA A 25 -28.42 12.82 -14.97
CA ALA A 25 -29.16 14.01 -15.39
C ALA A 25 -28.51 15.31 -14.87
N GLY A 26 -28.02 15.30 -13.63
CA GLY A 26 -27.28 16.41 -13.03
C GLY A 26 -25.98 16.71 -13.79
N ARG A 27 -25.21 15.68 -14.15
CA ARG A 27 -23.97 15.81 -14.94
C ARG A 27 -24.26 16.43 -16.29
N ASP A 28 -25.32 15.98 -16.95
CA ASP A 28 -25.70 16.48 -18.28
C ASP A 28 -26.18 17.94 -18.22
N ARG A 29 -26.83 18.33 -17.12
CA ARG A 29 -27.28 19.72 -16.89
C ARG A 29 -26.15 20.66 -16.43
N TYR A 30 -25.16 20.15 -15.71
CA TYR A 30 -24.05 20.92 -15.14
C TYR A 30 -22.70 20.29 -15.51
N PRO A 31 -22.31 20.29 -16.80
CA PRO A 31 -21.15 19.54 -17.29
C PRO A 31 -19.81 20.00 -16.69
N ASP A 32 -19.74 21.26 -16.26
CA ASP A 32 -18.55 21.92 -15.69
C ASP A 32 -18.53 21.91 -14.16
N ASN A 33 -19.44 21.17 -13.50
CA ASN A 33 -19.47 21.05 -12.05
C ASN A 33 -18.73 19.79 -11.58
N PRO A 34 -17.51 19.89 -11.02
CA PRO A 34 -16.73 18.73 -10.59
C PRO A 34 -17.44 17.91 -9.50
N ARG A 35 -18.20 18.55 -8.60
CA ARG A 35 -18.88 17.86 -7.48
C ARG A 35 -19.95 16.89 -7.94
N VAL A 36 -20.65 17.20 -9.05
CA VAL A 36 -21.66 16.30 -9.61
C VAL A 36 -21.01 15.05 -10.18
N ARG A 37 -19.89 15.22 -10.90
CA ARG A 37 -19.09 14.10 -11.42
C ARG A 37 -18.50 13.26 -10.32
N GLU A 38 -17.96 13.88 -9.27
CA GLU A 38 -17.44 13.15 -8.10
C GLU A 38 -18.51 12.32 -7.39
N SER A 39 -19.71 12.88 -7.26
CA SER A 39 -20.85 12.20 -6.64
C SER A 39 -21.28 11.00 -7.48
N LEU A 40 -21.36 11.16 -8.80
CA LEU A 40 -21.62 10.05 -9.73
C LEU A 40 -20.54 8.98 -9.64
N GLY A 41 -19.26 9.36 -9.73
CA GLY A 41 -18.12 8.46 -9.59
C GLY A 41 -18.14 7.70 -8.26
N LYS A 42 -18.59 8.33 -7.17
CA LYS A 42 -18.70 7.70 -5.85
C LYS A 42 -19.73 6.57 -5.86
N VAL A 43 -20.91 6.82 -6.40
CA VAL A 43 -21.98 5.81 -6.47
C VAL A 43 -21.55 4.68 -7.41
N LEU A 44 -20.98 4.99 -8.57
CA LEU A 44 -20.45 4.00 -9.52
C LEU A 44 -19.38 3.11 -8.87
N ALA A 45 -18.44 3.70 -8.15
CA ALA A 45 -17.41 2.94 -7.43
C ALA A 45 -18.02 2.05 -6.33
N GLN A 46 -19.05 2.53 -5.61
CA GLN A 46 -19.74 1.74 -4.60
C GLN A 46 -20.42 0.51 -5.19
N VAL A 47 -20.95 0.61 -6.41
CA VAL A 47 -21.55 -0.53 -7.11
C VAL A 47 -20.60 -1.33 -7.99
N GLY A 48 -19.29 -1.12 -7.83
CA GLY A 48 -18.28 -1.90 -8.54
C GLY A 48 -18.10 -1.56 -10.03
N LEU A 49 -18.74 -0.51 -10.54
CA LEU A 49 -18.53 -0.01 -11.91
C LEU A 49 -17.28 0.91 -11.92
N LEU A 50 -16.08 0.32 -11.79
CA LEU A 50 -14.84 1.06 -11.57
C LEU A 50 -14.37 1.78 -12.83
N GLU A 51 -14.57 1.22 -14.03
CA GLU A 51 -14.27 1.92 -15.27
C GLU A 51 -15.09 3.20 -15.42
N GLU A 52 -16.41 3.13 -15.18
CA GLU A 52 -17.28 4.30 -15.26
C GLU A 52 -16.93 5.31 -14.16
N ALA A 53 -16.64 4.84 -12.94
CA ALA A 53 -16.22 5.70 -11.83
C ALA A 53 -14.91 6.44 -12.14
N GLU A 54 -13.94 5.75 -12.72
CA GLU A 54 -12.67 6.33 -13.16
C GLU A 54 -12.88 7.41 -14.20
N ALA A 55 -13.74 7.17 -15.19
CA ALA A 55 -14.05 8.16 -16.22
C ALA A 55 -14.62 9.44 -15.62
N GLU A 56 -15.56 9.32 -14.67
CA GLU A 56 -16.15 10.50 -14.01
C GLU A 56 -15.15 11.21 -13.10
N TYR A 57 -14.29 10.48 -12.38
CA TYR A 57 -13.27 11.11 -11.54
C TYR A 57 -12.16 11.79 -12.34
N ARG A 58 -11.73 11.21 -13.47
CA ARG A 58 -10.78 11.89 -14.38
C ARG A 58 -11.40 13.16 -14.96
N ALA A 59 -12.68 13.11 -15.35
CA ALA A 59 -13.39 14.29 -15.80
C ALA A 59 -13.51 15.35 -14.70
N ALA A 60 -13.81 14.96 -13.46
CA ALA A 60 -13.87 15.87 -12.32
C ALA A 60 -12.51 16.57 -12.08
N VAL A 61 -11.42 15.80 -12.05
CA VAL A 61 -10.06 16.31 -11.84
C VAL A 61 -9.61 17.29 -12.95
N GLY A 62 -10.14 17.17 -14.16
CA GLY A 62 -9.86 18.09 -15.28
C GLY A 62 -10.62 19.42 -15.24
N LEU A 63 -11.59 19.59 -14.34
CA LEU A 63 -12.43 20.79 -14.27
C LEU A 63 -11.89 21.85 -13.30
N PRO A 64 -12.13 23.14 -13.58
CA PRO A 64 -11.88 24.21 -12.60
C PRO A 64 -12.62 23.96 -11.29
N GLY A 65 -11.91 24.09 -10.17
CA GLY A 65 -12.47 23.85 -8.83
C GLY A 65 -12.41 22.40 -8.34
N ALA A 66 -11.73 21.51 -9.07
CA ALA A 66 -11.33 20.21 -8.53
C ALA A 66 -10.40 20.40 -7.32
N ASP A 67 -10.74 19.76 -6.20
CA ASP A 67 -9.94 19.78 -4.99
C ASP A 67 -9.16 18.48 -4.82
N ARG A 68 -8.31 18.42 -3.79
CA ARG A 68 -7.49 17.24 -3.50
C ARG A 68 -8.32 15.97 -3.22
N ASP A 69 -9.57 16.11 -2.76
CA ASP A 69 -10.43 14.96 -2.50
C ASP A 69 -10.85 14.26 -3.79
N ALA A 70 -11.06 15.01 -4.89
CA ALA A 70 -11.30 14.43 -6.21
C ALA A 70 -10.13 13.53 -6.65
N TYR A 71 -8.88 13.98 -6.47
CA TYR A 71 -7.68 13.19 -6.78
C TYR A 71 -7.56 11.96 -5.89
N LYS A 72 -7.84 12.08 -4.58
CA LYS A 72 -7.86 10.93 -3.65
C LYS A 72 -8.86 9.87 -4.08
N ARG A 73 -10.06 10.29 -4.50
CA ARG A 73 -11.10 9.39 -5.00
C ARG A 73 -10.66 8.68 -6.29
N LEU A 74 -10.06 9.40 -7.23
CA LEU A 74 -9.49 8.83 -8.45
C LEU A 74 -8.40 7.79 -8.12
N ALA A 75 -7.45 8.14 -7.25
CA ALA A 75 -6.38 7.24 -6.82
C ALA A 75 -6.92 5.98 -6.13
N LYS A 76 -7.99 6.10 -5.33
CA LYS A 76 -8.68 4.96 -4.72
C LYS A 76 -9.32 4.03 -5.76
N VAL A 77 -9.92 4.57 -6.81
CA VAL A 77 -10.49 3.76 -7.91
C VAL A 77 -9.38 3.08 -8.71
N LEU A 78 -8.34 3.82 -9.10
CA LEU A 78 -7.17 3.26 -9.79
C LEU A 78 -6.53 2.12 -9.01
N ARG A 79 -6.38 2.29 -7.69
CA ARG A 79 -5.94 1.23 -6.78
C ARG A 79 -6.82 0.00 -6.88
N ARG A 80 -8.15 0.15 -6.78
CA ARG A 80 -9.11 -0.97 -6.88
C ARG A 80 -9.05 -1.69 -8.23
N ARG A 81 -8.65 -0.99 -9.29
CA ARG A 81 -8.39 -1.57 -10.62
C ARG A 81 -7.00 -2.21 -10.74
N GLY A 82 -6.16 -2.09 -9.72
CA GLY A 82 -4.79 -2.62 -9.69
C GLY A 82 -3.73 -1.66 -10.25
N LEU A 83 -4.10 -0.43 -10.61
CA LEU A 83 -3.25 0.54 -11.31
C LEU A 83 -2.50 1.42 -10.31
N LEU A 84 -1.62 0.82 -9.48
CA LEU A 84 -0.92 1.54 -8.40
C LEU A 84 -0.01 2.67 -8.89
N ALA A 85 0.72 2.46 -9.99
CA ALA A 85 1.61 3.48 -10.54
C ALA A 85 0.82 4.72 -11.02
N GLU A 86 -0.33 4.51 -11.67
CA GLU A 86 -1.22 5.60 -12.06
C GLU A 86 -1.85 6.28 -10.84
N ALA A 87 -2.27 5.51 -9.83
CA ALA A 87 -2.82 6.06 -8.60
C ALA A 87 -1.82 7.02 -7.92
N LEU A 88 -0.54 6.64 -7.88
CA LEU A 88 0.53 7.50 -7.36
C LEU A 88 0.81 8.70 -8.26
N GLY A 89 0.82 8.52 -9.59
CA GLY A 89 0.93 9.63 -10.54
C GLY A 89 -0.18 10.67 -10.36
N VAL A 90 -1.42 10.23 -10.12
CA VAL A 90 -2.55 11.11 -9.80
C VAL A 90 -2.31 11.84 -8.48
N MET A 91 -1.87 11.16 -7.43
CA MET A 91 -1.59 11.80 -6.15
C MET A 91 -0.44 12.81 -6.23
N ALA A 92 0.59 12.49 -7.01
CA ALA A 92 1.71 13.36 -7.34
C ALA A 92 1.29 14.63 -8.11
N ALA A 93 0.17 14.59 -8.83
CA ALA A 93 -0.38 15.74 -9.55
C ALA A 93 -1.44 16.51 -8.74
N ALA A 94 -1.82 16.00 -7.57
CA ALA A 94 -2.89 16.58 -6.77
C ALA A 94 -2.46 17.92 -6.13
N PRO A 95 -3.37 18.90 -6.01
CA PRO A 95 -3.09 20.17 -5.33
C PRO A 95 -2.55 19.93 -3.92
N LYS A 96 -1.58 20.73 -3.47
CA LYS A 96 -0.99 20.60 -2.13
C LYS A 96 -2.09 20.58 -1.05
N PRO A 97 -1.99 19.72 -0.02
CA PRO A 97 -2.94 19.68 1.09
C PRO A 97 -3.04 21.04 1.80
N ALA A 98 -4.24 21.39 2.29
CA ALA A 98 -4.40 22.47 3.25
C ALA A 98 -4.19 21.91 4.67
N GLY A 99 -3.07 22.25 5.32
CA GLY A 99 -2.77 21.85 6.70
C GLY A 99 -1.28 21.92 7.04
N ASP A 100 -0.98 21.83 8.35
CA ASP A 100 0.38 21.95 8.89
C ASP A 100 1.17 20.61 8.90
N GLY A 101 0.59 19.55 8.33
CA GLY A 101 1.16 18.21 8.31
C GLY A 101 0.45 17.20 9.24
N ALA A 102 0.84 15.94 9.10
CA ALA A 102 0.34 14.79 9.85
C ALA A 102 1.51 13.87 10.19
N ASN A 103 1.34 13.08 11.25
CA ASN A 103 2.27 12.01 11.55
C ASN A 103 2.23 10.95 10.43
N ILE A 104 3.33 10.23 10.21
CA ILE A 104 3.41 9.25 9.13
C ILE A 104 3.53 7.84 9.71
N LEU A 105 2.64 6.95 9.31
CA LEU A 105 2.75 5.52 9.55
C LEU A 105 3.07 4.80 8.24
N ILE A 106 4.22 4.14 8.18
CA ILE A 106 4.57 3.17 7.14
C ILE A 106 4.15 1.79 7.64
N ALA A 107 2.92 1.40 7.34
CA ALA A 107 2.45 0.03 7.51
C ALA A 107 3.04 -0.80 6.37
N CYS A 108 3.77 -1.87 6.69
CA CYS A 108 4.56 -2.57 5.67
C CYS A 108 4.64 -4.06 5.90
N ILE A 109 4.74 -4.81 4.81
CA ILE A 109 5.17 -6.20 4.89
C ILE A 109 6.67 -6.25 5.23
N PRO A 110 7.15 -7.23 6.02
CA PRO A 110 8.58 -7.46 6.17
C PRO A 110 9.22 -7.60 4.80
N LYS A 111 10.42 -7.02 4.63
CA LYS A 111 11.24 -7.14 3.41
C LYS A 111 10.72 -6.40 2.17
N SER A 112 9.92 -5.35 2.36
CA SER A 112 9.47 -4.43 1.29
C SER A 112 10.28 -3.14 1.14
N GLY A 113 11.47 -3.03 1.74
CA GLY A 113 12.26 -1.78 1.72
C GLY A 113 11.80 -0.72 2.73
N SER A 114 10.97 -1.11 3.70
CA SER A 114 10.41 -0.21 4.72
C SER A 114 11.45 0.55 5.54
N SER A 115 12.57 -0.09 5.89
CA SER A 115 13.67 0.57 6.62
C SER A 115 14.33 1.68 5.79
N TRP A 116 14.42 1.51 4.46
CA TRP A 116 14.98 2.52 3.56
C TRP A 116 14.04 3.72 3.45
N LEU A 117 12.74 3.48 3.22
CA LEU A 117 11.74 4.55 3.21
C LEU A 117 11.69 5.33 4.53
N ARG A 118 11.80 4.64 5.67
CA ARG A 118 11.85 5.27 7.00
C ARG A 118 13.09 6.16 7.17
N VAL A 119 14.25 5.77 6.62
CA VAL A 119 15.47 6.60 6.68
C VAL A 119 15.37 7.82 5.74
N LEU A 120 14.79 7.65 4.56
CA LEU A 120 14.52 8.76 3.64
C LEU A 120 13.60 9.80 4.30
N LEU A 121 12.48 9.38 4.88
CA LEU A 121 11.53 10.29 5.53
C LEU A 121 12.07 10.87 6.85
N GLY A 122 12.82 10.07 7.63
CA GLY A 122 13.45 10.52 8.87
C GLY A 122 14.67 11.43 8.66
N SER A 123 15.05 11.70 7.41
CA SER A 123 16.13 12.62 7.06
C SER A 123 15.67 14.07 6.92
N PHE A 124 14.36 14.33 6.96
CA PHE A 124 13.81 15.68 6.99
C PHE A 124 13.77 16.19 8.44
N GLU A 125 14.26 17.41 8.66
CA GLU A 125 14.44 17.97 10.02
C GLU A 125 13.13 18.07 10.82
N PHE A 126 11.99 18.17 10.14
CA PHE A 126 10.67 18.27 10.74
C PHE A 126 10.06 16.90 11.12
N LEU A 127 10.69 15.77 10.76
CA LEU A 127 10.20 14.42 11.05
C LEU A 127 11.14 13.64 11.98
N ASP A 128 10.63 13.28 13.16
CA ASP A 128 11.33 12.34 14.04
C ASP A 128 11.08 10.89 13.60
N ALA A 129 12.15 10.13 13.38
CA ALA A 129 12.03 8.72 13.05
C ALA A 129 11.81 7.87 14.33
N VAL A 130 10.60 7.39 14.58
CA VAL A 130 10.21 6.72 15.83
C VAL A 130 9.84 5.24 15.64
N GLN A 131 9.91 4.48 16.73
CA GLN A 131 9.30 3.15 16.83
C GLN A 131 8.07 3.27 17.73
N LEU A 132 6.90 2.85 17.24
CA LEU A 132 5.64 2.91 17.99
C LEU A 132 5.27 1.57 18.66
N SER A 133 6.20 0.63 18.75
CA SER A 133 6.04 -0.60 19.51
C SER A 133 6.99 -0.57 20.71
N PRO A 134 6.56 -1.03 21.90
CA PRO A 134 7.36 -0.93 23.13
C PRO A 134 8.64 -1.78 23.06
N LEU A 135 8.57 -2.95 22.41
CA LEU A 135 9.70 -3.85 22.20
C LEU A 135 9.55 -4.57 20.86
N HIS A 136 10.69 -4.93 20.26
CA HIS A 136 10.75 -5.83 19.10
C HIS A 136 10.90 -7.28 19.59
N ASP A 137 9.86 -8.09 19.43
CA ASP A 137 9.89 -9.52 19.72
C ASP A 137 8.80 -10.24 18.90
N ARG A 138 8.27 -11.38 19.38
CA ARG A 138 7.18 -12.18 18.80
C ARG A 138 5.78 -11.55 18.93
N ARG A 139 5.71 -10.22 18.91
CA ARG A 139 4.47 -9.46 18.99
C ARG A 139 4.34 -8.62 17.73
N GLU A 140 3.17 -8.67 17.11
CA GLU A 140 2.81 -7.75 16.05
C GLU A 140 3.06 -6.30 16.51
N GLN A 141 3.55 -5.47 15.58
CA GLN A 141 4.03 -4.14 15.92
C GLN A 141 2.89 -3.13 16.03
N GLU A 142 1.85 -3.49 16.79
CA GLU A 142 0.71 -2.64 17.12
C GLU A 142 1.18 -1.31 17.71
N LEU A 143 0.46 -0.26 17.35
CA LEU A 143 0.71 1.11 17.80
C LEU A 143 0.48 1.22 19.31
N ASP A 144 1.49 1.68 20.02
CA ASP A 144 1.45 1.88 21.46
C ASP A 144 1.02 3.31 21.82
N PHE A 145 -0.11 3.42 22.51
CA PHE A 145 -0.70 4.71 22.89
C PHE A 145 0.15 5.50 23.88
N MET A 146 0.97 4.85 24.73
CA MET A 146 1.88 5.56 25.61
C MET A 146 3.04 6.18 24.83
N ILE A 147 3.55 5.49 23.81
CA ILE A 147 4.57 6.06 22.93
C ILE A 147 3.97 7.20 22.10
N LEU A 148 2.80 7.00 21.50
CA LEU A 148 2.09 8.03 20.74
C LEU A 148 1.86 9.30 21.59
N ASN A 149 1.38 9.16 22.83
CA ASN A 149 1.18 10.28 23.74
C ASN A 149 2.48 11.03 24.08
N ARG A 150 3.61 10.32 24.17
CA ARG A 150 4.94 10.92 24.40
C ARG A 150 5.52 11.60 23.17
N LYS A 151 5.02 11.28 21.97
CA LYS A 151 5.53 11.79 20.68
C LYS A 151 4.66 12.88 20.06
N ARG A 152 3.72 13.45 20.81
CA ARG A 152 2.78 14.47 20.33
C ARG A 152 3.39 15.85 20.02
N GLU A 153 4.61 16.12 20.46
CA GLU A 153 5.23 17.45 20.38
C GLU A 153 5.90 17.74 19.03
N ARG A 154 6.23 16.70 18.25
CA ARG A 154 6.85 16.82 16.93
C ARG A 154 6.23 15.82 15.98
N PHE A 155 6.18 16.15 14.69
CA PHE A 155 5.79 15.18 13.69
C PHE A 155 6.78 14.02 13.66
N PHE A 156 6.25 12.83 13.43
CA PHE A 156 7.06 11.63 13.36
C PHE A 156 6.79 10.80 12.12
N VAL A 157 7.77 9.95 11.78
CA VAL A 157 7.59 8.82 10.88
C VAL A 157 7.86 7.52 11.63
N ALA A 158 6.88 6.62 11.61
CA ALA A 158 6.94 5.31 12.25
C ALA A 158 6.83 4.19 11.21
N GLN A 159 7.66 3.16 11.35
CA GLN A 159 7.63 1.98 10.49
C GLN A 159 7.13 0.79 11.29
N GLN A 160 6.03 0.15 10.86
CA GLN A 160 5.43 -0.98 11.57
C GLN A 160 5.01 -2.12 10.64
N HIS A 161 5.31 -3.35 11.08
CA HIS A 161 4.73 -4.58 10.56
C HIS A 161 3.44 -4.86 11.33
N VAL A 162 2.34 -4.25 10.87
CA VAL A 162 1.03 -4.23 11.54
C VAL A 162 -0.10 -4.40 10.53
N ARG A 163 -1.05 -5.28 10.81
CA ARG A 163 -2.31 -5.41 10.08
C ARG A 163 -3.27 -4.29 10.42
N ALA A 164 -4.13 -3.89 9.48
CA ALA A 164 -5.19 -2.95 9.80
C ALA A 164 -6.18 -3.61 10.76
N ASN A 165 -6.52 -2.90 11.82
CA ASN A 165 -7.48 -3.33 12.83
C ASN A 165 -8.11 -2.10 13.50
N ARG A 166 -9.09 -2.32 14.40
CA ARG A 166 -9.81 -1.23 15.08
C ARG A 166 -8.90 -0.35 15.95
N SER A 167 -7.85 -0.92 16.54
CA SER A 167 -6.87 -0.16 17.34
C SER A 167 -6.04 0.76 16.44
N THR A 168 -5.57 0.23 15.31
CA THR A 168 -4.84 1.02 14.29
C THR A 168 -5.72 2.14 13.72
N ASP A 169 -6.97 1.85 13.37
CA ASP A 169 -7.94 2.86 12.90
C ASP A 169 -8.17 3.95 13.94
N PHE A 170 -8.37 3.56 15.20
CA PHE A 170 -8.52 4.50 16.31
C PHE A 170 -7.28 5.39 16.46
N ALA A 171 -6.07 4.81 16.43
CA ALA A 171 -4.84 5.57 16.53
C ALA A 171 -4.67 6.55 15.35
N VAL A 172 -4.95 6.09 14.13
CA VAL A 172 -4.85 6.92 12.92
C VAL A 172 -5.73 8.17 13.01
N LYS A 173 -6.98 7.99 13.43
CA LYS A 173 -7.95 9.09 13.57
C LYS A 173 -7.61 10.05 14.72
N ASN A 174 -7.21 9.52 15.88
CA ASN A 174 -7.02 10.34 17.09
C ASN A 174 -5.65 11.02 17.18
N TYR A 175 -4.65 10.54 16.44
CA TYR A 175 -3.29 11.07 16.47
C TYR A 175 -2.86 11.74 15.15
N ASN A 176 -3.83 12.05 14.27
CA ASN A 176 -3.59 12.70 12.98
C ASN A 176 -2.46 12.00 12.20
N ILE A 177 -2.66 10.72 11.85
CA ILE A 177 -1.65 9.90 11.19
C ILE A 177 -2.06 9.66 9.72
N ALA A 178 -1.25 10.11 8.79
CA ALA A 178 -1.31 9.70 7.40
C ALA A 178 -0.65 8.33 7.22
N THR A 179 -1.34 7.42 6.53
CA THR A 179 -0.93 6.01 6.48
C THR A 179 -0.46 5.62 5.09
N THR A 180 0.78 5.13 5.00
CA THR A 180 1.34 4.53 3.78
C THR A 180 1.41 3.02 3.94
N VAL A 181 0.81 2.29 3.00
CA VAL A 181 0.88 0.84 2.89
C VAL A 181 1.97 0.47 1.89
N LEU A 182 3.10 -0.05 2.38
CA LEU A 182 4.26 -0.43 1.55
C LEU A 182 4.29 -1.94 1.31
N VAL A 183 4.09 -2.32 0.05
CA VAL A 183 4.02 -3.70 -0.42
C VAL A 183 5.14 -4.04 -1.40
N ARG A 184 5.38 -5.34 -1.61
CA ARG A 184 6.31 -5.90 -2.58
C ARG A 184 5.71 -7.20 -3.11
N SER A 185 6.12 -7.62 -4.32
CA SER A 185 5.89 -8.98 -4.82
C SER A 185 6.11 -10.03 -3.73
N ILE A 186 5.10 -10.86 -3.48
CA ILE A 186 5.11 -11.90 -2.44
C ILE A 186 6.25 -12.90 -2.68
N PRO A 187 6.48 -13.41 -3.91
CA PRO A 187 7.66 -14.21 -4.23
C PRO A 187 9.00 -13.54 -3.88
N ASP A 188 9.18 -12.26 -4.22
CA ASP A 188 10.44 -11.55 -3.90
C ASP A 188 10.61 -11.31 -2.40
N ALA A 189 9.50 -10.98 -1.71
CA ALA A 189 9.49 -10.81 -0.27
C ALA A 189 9.82 -12.14 0.44
N LEU A 190 9.34 -13.27 -0.09
CA LEU A 190 9.66 -14.62 0.40
C LEU A 190 11.15 -14.94 0.27
N VAL A 191 11.77 -14.71 -0.90
CA VAL A 191 13.21 -14.88 -1.08
C VAL A 191 13.98 -13.99 -0.11
N SER A 192 13.61 -12.71 -0.02
CA SER A 192 14.27 -11.77 0.88
C SER A 192 14.09 -12.11 2.37
N ALA A 193 12.96 -12.71 2.74
CA ALA A 193 12.69 -13.18 4.09
C ALA A 193 13.59 -14.38 4.43
N ARG A 194 13.71 -15.35 3.53
CA ARG A 194 14.63 -16.48 3.70
C ARG A 194 16.07 -16.00 3.93
N ASP A 195 16.59 -15.15 3.04
CA ASP A 195 17.96 -14.63 3.14
C ASP A 195 18.18 -13.92 4.48
N HIS A 196 17.19 -13.13 4.92
CA HIS A 196 17.25 -12.42 6.20
C HIS A 196 17.32 -13.36 7.40
N PHE A 197 16.48 -14.40 7.42
CA PHE A 197 16.36 -15.33 8.54
C PHE A 197 17.47 -16.38 8.58
N ALA A 198 18.04 -16.74 7.43
CA ALA A 198 19.25 -17.55 7.37
C ALA A 198 20.44 -16.83 8.05
N GLY A 199 20.57 -15.52 7.87
CA GLY A 199 21.68 -14.73 8.39
C GLY A 199 21.51 -14.15 9.81
N ARG A 200 20.31 -14.11 10.40
CA ARG A 200 20.03 -13.35 11.65
C ARG A 200 19.31 -14.15 12.74
N ARG A 201 19.05 -13.54 13.90
CA ARG A 201 18.29 -14.19 14.98
C ARG A 201 16.86 -14.52 14.50
N PRO A 202 16.27 -15.66 14.91
CA PRO A 202 14.98 -16.12 14.42
C PRO A 202 13.80 -15.44 15.13
N VAL A 203 13.79 -14.10 15.15
CA VAL A 203 12.74 -13.32 15.79
C VAL A 203 11.94 -12.63 14.69
N ALA A 204 10.66 -12.96 14.64
CA ALA A 204 9.69 -12.40 13.71
C ALA A 204 8.42 -12.03 14.49
N PRO A 205 7.88 -10.81 14.34
CA PRO A 205 6.64 -10.43 14.99
C PRO A 205 5.41 -11.20 14.46
N GLN A 206 5.51 -11.75 13.25
CA GLN A 206 4.41 -12.40 12.54
C GLN A 206 4.21 -13.89 12.83
N PHE A 207 5.25 -14.62 13.26
CA PHE A 207 5.20 -16.06 13.54
C PHE A 207 6.36 -16.50 14.46
N TYR A 208 6.19 -17.64 15.11
CA TYR A 208 7.28 -18.28 15.85
C TYR A 208 8.24 -18.98 14.90
N MET A 209 9.55 -18.80 15.09
CA MET A 209 10.57 -19.53 14.36
C MET A 209 11.64 -20.08 15.30
N ASP A 210 11.96 -21.35 15.12
CA ASP A 210 12.99 -22.05 15.87
C ASP A 210 14.39 -21.70 15.35
N SER A 211 15.41 -21.72 16.22
CA SER A 211 16.80 -21.46 15.82
C SER A 211 17.35 -22.49 14.83
N ARG A 212 16.79 -23.70 14.79
CA ARG A 212 17.07 -24.76 13.81
C ARG A 212 16.72 -24.39 12.38
N PHE A 213 15.97 -23.31 12.13
CA PHE A 213 15.68 -22.84 10.77
C PHE A 213 16.96 -22.73 9.90
N LYS A 214 18.06 -22.28 10.49
CA LYS A 214 19.35 -22.10 9.80
C LYS A 214 20.02 -23.41 9.40
N THR A 215 19.68 -24.51 10.06
CA THR A 215 20.26 -25.83 9.80
C THR A 215 19.40 -26.64 8.83
N TRP A 216 18.24 -26.11 8.42
CA TRP A 216 17.38 -26.75 7.44
C TRP A 216 17.91 -26.52 6.03
N ASP A 217 17.65 -27.48 5.15
CA ASP A 217 17.80 -27.30 3.71
C ASP A 217 16.88 -26.18 3.19
N GLU A 218 17.21 -25.68 2.00
CA GLU A 218 16.51 -24.57 1.35
C GLU A 218 15.03 -24.86 1.11
N ASP A 219 14.69 -26.07 0.68
CA ASP A 219 13.31 -26.47 0.40
C ASP A 219 12.46 -26.45 1.68
N ARG A 220 13.01 -26.94 2.79
CA ARG A 220 12.33 -26.90 4.08
C ARG A 220 12.20 -25.46 4.61
N GLN A 221 13.19 -24.60 4.40
CA GLN A 221 13.09 -23.18 4.75
C GLN A 221 11.95 -22.49 3.98
N TYR A 222 11.86 -22.71 2.67
CA TYR A 222 10.79 -22.13 1.86
C TYR A 222 9.42 -22.67 2.24
N ARG A 223 9.25 -23.98 2.45
CA ARG A 223 7.98 -24.56 2.91
C ARG A 223 7.52 -23.94 4.23
N PHE A 224 8.41 -23.81 5.20
CA PHE A 224 8.09 -23.16 6.46
C PHE A 224 7.63 -21.71 6.27
N LEU A 225 8.34 -20.92 5.47
CA LEU A 225 7.94 -19.54 5.21
C LEU A 225 6.63 -19.46 4.40
N LEU A 226 6.36 -20.40 3.50
CA LEU A 226 5.09 -20.49 2.79
C LEU A 226 3.91 -20.75 3.72
N ASP A 227 4.12 -21.52 4.79
CA ASP A 227 3.06 -21.89 5.73
C ASP A 227 2.85 -20.86 6.85
N PHE A 228 3.87 -20.05 7.18
CA PHE A 228 3.80 -19.11 8.32
C PHE A 228 4.01 -17.63 7.95
N TYR A 229 4.91 -17.32 7.01
CA TYR A 229 5.18 -15.94 6.59
C TYR A 229 4.16 -15.45 5.55
N VAL A 230 3.94 -16.23 4.49
CA VAL A 230 3.06 -15.82 3.38
C VAL A 230 1.61 -15.61 3.84
N PRO A 231 1.00 -16.44 4.71
CA PRO A 231 -0.34 -16.17 5.20
C PRO A 231 -0.44 -14.84 5.93
N TRP A 232 0.57 -14.47 6.73
CA TRP A 232 0.59 -13.15 7.36
C TRP A 232 0.68 -12.02 6.34
N VAL A 233 1.51 -12.16 5.29
CA VAL A 233 1.62 -11.17 4.21
C VAL A 233 0.29 -10.98 3.46
N VAL A 234 -0.39 -12.08 3.13
CA VAL A 234 -1.71 -12.04 2.47
C VAL A 234 -2.73 -11.38 3.40
N ASN A 235 -2.75 -11.73 4.68
CA ASN A 235 -3.65 -11.10 5.67
C ASN A 235 -3.33 -9.62 5.88
N PHE A 236 -2.06 -9.22 5.85
CA PHE A 236 -1.67 -7.81 5.86
C PHE A 236 -2.28 -7.06 4.67
N ILE A 237 -2.11 -7.56 3.45
CA ILE A 237 -2.65 -6.93 2.26
C ILE A 237 -4.17 -6.85 2.36
N ALA A 238 -4.83 -7.95 2.74
CA ALA A 238 -6.28 -8.02 2.86
C ALA A 238 -6.83 -7.04 3.90
N THR A 239 -6.30 -7.05 5.12
CA THR A 239 -6.76 -6.15 6.18
C THR A 239 -6.63 -4.67 5.78
N TRP A 240 -5.50 -4.27 5.18
CA TRP A 240 -5.32 -2.91 4.69
C TRP A 240 -6.17 -2.57 3.47
N TRP A 241 -6.46 -3.54 2.60
CA TRP A 241 -7.32 -3.33 1.44
C TRP A 241 -8.76 -3.00 1.84
N HIS A 242 -9.27 -3.69 2.86
CA HIS A 242 -10.63 -3.51 3.39
C HIS A 242 -10.74 -2.43 4.47
N ALA A 243 -9.61 -1.90 4.95
CA ALA A 243 -9.62 -0.87 5.97
C ALA A 243 -10.33 0.40 5.45
N ASP A 244 -11.22 0.96 6.27
CA ASP A 244 -11.78 2.30 6.05
C ASP A 244 -10.83 3.37 6.58
N ILE A 245 -9.59 3.30 6.10
CA ILE A 245 -8.50 4.23 6.40
C ILE A 245 -8.05 4.86 5.09
N ASP A 246 -7.85 6.18 5.07
CA ASP A 246 -7.20 6.84 3.93
C ASP A 246 -5.73 6.39 3.87
N THR A 247 -5.38 5.66 2.83
CA THR A 247 -4.06 5.02 2.70
C THR A 247 -3.44 5.33 1.36
N LEU A 248 -2.19 5.79 1.36
CA LEU A 248 -1.33 5.79 0.19
C LEU A 248 -0.71 4.40 -0.01
N TRP A 249 -0.91 3.78 -1.18
CA TRP A 249 -0.32 2.48 -1.50
C TRP A 249 0.95 2.67 -2.32
N LEU A 250 2.06 2.09 -1.84
CA LEU A 250 3.37 2.20 -2.45
C LEU A 250 3.95 0.79 -2.70
N THR A 251 4.55 0.57 -3.87
CA THR A 251 5.30 -0.66 -4.16
C THR A 251 6.79 -0.44 -3.95
N TYR A 252 7.48 -1.48 -3.50
CA TYR A 252 8.94 -1.49 -3.41
C TYR A 252 9.59 -1.19 -4.77
N ASP A 253 9.03 -1.72 -5.86
CA ASP A 253 9.57 -1.55 -7.21
C ASP A 253 9.55 -0.07 -7.63
N LEU A 254 8.48 0.65 -7.32
CA LEU A 254 8.44 2.10 -7.56
C LEU A 254 9.41 2.83 -6.65
N LEU A 255 9.42 2.54 -5.34
CA LEU A 255 10.37 3.15 -4.41
C LEU A 255 11.82 2.97 -4.89
N ARG A 256 12.13 1.82 -5.50
CA ARG A 256 13.45 1.49 -6.03
C ARG A 256 13.78 2.18 -7.34
N ARG A 257 12.79 2.35 -8.24
CA ARG A 257 12.94 2.95 -9.57
C ARG A 257 12.91 4.48 -9.53
N ASP A 258 12.06 5.03 -8.69
CA ASP A 258 11.79 6.47 -8.58
C ASP A 258 11.50 6.83 -7.11
N SER A 259 12.58 6.93 -6.33
CA SER A 259 12.50 7.25 -4.89
C SER A 259 12.01 8.67 -4.64
N GLU A 260 12.30 9.61 -5.55
CA GLU A 260 11.87 11.01 -5.44
C GLU A 260 10.34 11.09 -5.44
N THR A 261 9.70 10.53 -6.47
CA THR A 261 8.24 10.48 -6.55
C THR A 261 7.63 9.74 -5.37
N ALA A 262 8.22 8.62 -4.95
CA ALA A 262 7.74 7.84 -3.82
C ALA A 262 7.75 8.64 -2.50
N VAL A 263 8.88 9.30 -2.18
CA VAL A 263 9.02 10.12 -0.96
C VAL A 263 8.08 11.32 -1.01
N ARG A 264 8.02 12.02 -2.16
CA ARG A 264 7.14 13.17 -2.36
C ARG A 264 5.68 12.80 -2.16
N CYS A 265 5.21 11.71 -2.75
CA CYS A 265 3.83 11.24 -2.56
C CYS A 265 3.51 10.97 -1.09
N VAL A 266 4.45 10.39 -0.32
CA VAL A 266 4.24 10.13 1.12
C VAL A 266 4.14 11.43 1.91
N LEU A 267 5.05 12.39 1.68
CA LEU A 267 5.05 13.69 2.35
C LEU A 267 3.78 14.49 2.03
N GLU A 268 3.40 14.56 0.76
CA GLU A 268 2.18 15.23 0.32
C GLU A 268 0.93 14.52 0.83
N HIS A 269 0.90 13.19 0.90
CA HIS A 269 -0.21 12.46 1.53
C HIS A 269 -0.34 12.83 3.01
N ALA A 270 0.78 13.09 3.67
CA ALA A 270 0.87 13.51 5.05
C ALA A 270 0.69 15.02 5.29
N GLY A 271 0.32 15.81 4.29
CA GLY A 271 0.08 17.24 4.52
C GLY A 271 1.30 18.14 4.32
N PHE A 272 2.50 17.59 4.09
CA PHE A 272 3.71 18.39 3.98
C PHE A 272 3.92 18.93 2.57
N ALA A 273 4.19 20.22 2.47
CA ALA A 273 4.66 20.87 1.25
C ALA A 273 6.19 20.92 1.28
N VAL A 274 6.84 20.07 0.48
CA VAL A 274 8.30 20.05 0.32
C VAL A 274 8.63 20.24 -1.15
N GLU A 275 9.59 21.12 -1.42
CA GLU A 275 10.05 21.41 -2.79
C GLU A 275 10.81 20.22 -3.38
N ALA A 276 10.66 20.01 -4.69
CA ALA A 276 11.21 18.84 -5.37
C ALA A 276 12.73 18.73 -5.21
N GLU A 277 13.46 19.86 -5.28
CA GLU A 277 14.92 19.85 -5.10
C GLU A 277 15.34 19.40 -3.70
N ALA A 278 14.56 19.74 -2.67
CA ALA A 278 14.83 19.31 -1.30
C ALA A 278 14.61 17.80 -1.14
N VAL A 279 13.56 17.25 -1.76
CA VAL A 279 13.34 15.79 -1.79
C VAL A 279 14.49 15.09 -2.51
N GLN A 280 14.86 15.58 -3.70
CA GLN A 280 15.93 15.02 -4.50
C GLN A 280 17.27 15.04 -3.76
N GLY A 281 17.62 16.14 -3.09
CA GLY A 281 18.84 16.25 -2.29
C GLY A 281 18.90 15.24 -1.14
N VAL A 282 17.78 14.96 -0.47
CA VAL A 282 17.70 13.90 0.56
C VAL A 282 17.88 12.51 -0.07
N VAL A 283 17.21 12.24 -1.19
CA VAL A 283 17.29 10.96 -1.90
C VAL A 283 18.73 10.67 -2.34
N ASP A 284 19.39 11.64 -2.95
CA ASP A 284 20.77 11.48 -3.44
C ASP A 284 21.76 11.22 -2.31
N ARG A 285 21.65 11.99 -1.22
CA ARG A 285 22.49 11.81 -0.04
C ARG A 285 22.31 10.42 0.58
N VAL A 286 21.07 10.03 0.87
CA VAL A 286 20.77 8.74 1.49
C VAL A 286 21.17 7.59 0.57
N ASN A 287 20.89 7.67 -0.73
CA ASN A 287 21.28 6.63 -1.68
C ASN A 287 22.80 6.49 -1.82
N GLY A 288 23.55 7.59 -1.76
CA GLY A 288 25.01 7.57 -1.66
C GLY A 288 25.47 6.78 -0.43
N GLU A 289 24.98 7.13 0.76
CA GLU A 289 25.35 6.47 2.01
C GLU A 289 25.02 4.97 2.05
N PHE A 290 23.91 4.56 1.42
CA PHE A 290 23.50 3.15 1.36
C PHE A 290 24.31 2.33 0.35
N ARG A 291 24.78 2.93 -0.74
CA ARG A 291 25.69 2.28 -1.70
C ARG A 291 27.03 1.96 -1.06
N ASP A 292 27.57 2.88 -0.26
CA ASP A 292 28.87 2.71 0.41
C ASP A 292 28.85 1.64 1.51
N LYS A 293 27.69 1.39 2.13
CA LYS A 293 27.54 0.45 3.27
C LYS A 293 27.20 -1.00 2.89
N THR A 294 27.23 -1.39 1.61
CA THR A 294 26.87 -2.76 1.15
C THR A 294 25.50 -3.30 1.63
N LEU A 295 24.60 -2.43 2.12
CA LEU A 295 23.26 -2.78 2.61
C LEU A 295 22.27 -3.08 1.45
N PHE A 296 22.65 -2.74 0.22
CA PHE A 296 21.87 -2.97 -1.00
C PHE A 296 22.03 -4.37 -1.61
N ASN A 297 22.95 -5.20 -1.12
CA ASN A 297 23.49 -6.36 -1.86
C ASN A 297 22.49 -7.47 -2.26
N VAL A 298 21.20 -7.38 -1.92
CA VAL A 298 20.21 -8.35 -2.43
C VAL A 298 18.84 -7.75 -2.77
N GLY A 299 18.74 -6.42 -2.88
CA GLY A 299 17.51 -5.67 -3.19
C GLY A 299 17.04 -5.78 -4.65
N GLU A 300 17.31 -6.90 -5.31
CA GLU A 300 16.91 -7.15 -6.69
C GLU A 300 15.42 -7.48 -6.77
N VAL A 301 14.73 -6.84 -7.71
CA VAL A 301 13.35 -7.15 -8.09
C VAL A 301 13.37 -8.34 -9.05
N GLY A 302 12.47 -9.29 -8.86
CA GLY A 302 12.28 -10.42 -9.77
C GLY A 302 13.00 -11.72 -9.38
N ARG A 303 13.78 -11.76 -8.29
CA ARG A 303 14.41 -13.01 -7.80
C ARG A 303 13.39 -14.10 -7.48
N GLY A 304 12.20 -13.70 -7.05
CA GLY A 304 11.09 -14.60 -6.77
C GLY A 304 10.54 -15.32 -8.00
N ALA A 305 10.83 -14.86 -9.23
CA ALA A 305 10.40 -15.54 -10.46
C ALA A 305 11.14 -16.87 -10.69
N ALA A 306 12.31 -17.05 -10.08
CA ALA A 306 13.07 -18.30 -10.15
C ALA A 306 12.58 -19.37 -9.16
N LEU A 307 11.56 -19.07 -8.34
CA LEU A 307 11.02 -20.04 -7.39
C LEU A 307 10.26 -21.16 -8.13
N PRO A 308 10.23 -22.39 -7.58
CA PRO A 308 9.52 -23.50 -8.21
C PRO A 308 8.00 -23.26 -8.37
N ASP A 309 7.40 -23.82 -9.42
CA ASP A 309 5.95 -23.71 -9.69
C ASP A 309 5.04 -24.05 -8.50
N PRO A 310 5.31 -25.11 -7.68
CA PRO A 310 4.50 -25.39 -6.50
C PRO A 310 4.45 -24.23 -5.49
N VAL A 311 5.53 -23.44 -5.39
CA VAL A 311 5.60 -22.25 -4.53
C VAL A 311 4.67 -21.17 -5.06
N HIS A 312 4.76 -20.86 -6.36
CA HIS A 312 3.87 -19.89 -7.00
C HIS A 312 2.40 -20.32 -6.92
N ARG A 313 2.10 -21.60 -7.14
CA ARG A 313 0.75 -22.15 -6.98
C ARG A 313 0.22 -21.94 -5.58
N ARG A 314 1.00 -22.28 -4.54
CA ARG A 314 0.58 -22.11 -3.14
C ARG A 314 0.32 -20.65 -2.78
N ILE A 315 1.14 -19.72 -3.26
CA ILE A 315 0.90 -18.29 -3.07
C ILE A 315 -0.43 -17.87 -3.71
N ARG A 316 -0.72 -18.33 -4.94
CA ARG A 316 -1.99 -18.03 -5.62
C ARG A 316 -3.20 -18.62 -4.88
N GLU A 317 -3.10 -19.85 -4.37
CA GLU A 317 -4.15 -20.47 -3.55
C GLU A 317 -4.48 -19.63 -2.31
N LEU A 318 -3.46 -19.09 -1.62
CA LEU A 318 -3.65 -18.22 -0.48
C LEU A 318 -4.28 -16.87 -0.87
N CYS A 319 -3.90 -16.32 -2.02
CA CYS A 319 -4.48 -15.07 -2.52
C CYS A 319 -5.94 -15.26 -2.99
N ALA A 320 -6.30 -16.45 -3.49
CA ALA A 320 -7.63 -16.77 -4.02
C ALA A 320 -8.75 -16.71 -2.96
N TYR A 321 -8.41 -16.70 -1.66
CA TYR A 321 -9.37 -16.44 -0.59
C TYR A 321 -9.89 -14.99 -0.58
N TYR A 322 -9.26 -14.06 -1.30
CA TYR A 322 -9.63 -12.65 -1.40
C TYR A 322 -9.82 -12.23 -2.88
N PRO A 323 -10.85 -12.74 -3.56
CA PRO A 323 -11.04 -12.57 -5.01
C PRO A 323 -11.21 -11.10 -5.47
N GLU A 324 -11.63 -10.21 -4.57
CA GLU A 324 -11.79 -8.78 -4.79
C GLU A 324 -10.47 -7.99 -4.80
N ILE A 325 -9.37 -8.60 -4.34
CA ILE A 325 -8.05 -7.98 -4.33
C ILE A 325 -7.34 -8.38 -5.62
N PRO A 326 -6.98 -7.42 -6.50
CA PRO A 326 -6.39 -7.74 -7.78
C PRO A 326 -4.87 -7.99 -7.66
N PHE A 327 -4.44 -8.99 -6.88
CA PHE A 327 -3.02 -9.24 -6.56
C PHE A 327 -2.10 -9.28 -7.78
N GLU A 328 -2.53 -9.88 -8.90
CA GLU A 328 -1.75 -9.91 -10.15
C GLU A 328 -1.58 -8.51 -10.74
N ARG A 329 -2.66 -7.72 -10.84
CA ARG A 329 -2.61 -6.36 -11.38
C ARG A 329 -1.81 -5.42 -10.48
N LEU A 330 -1.84 -5.64 -9.16
CA LEU A 330 -1.00 -4.93 -8.19
C LEU A 330 0.49 -5.31 -8.30
N GLY A 331 0.86 -6.28 -9.14
CA GLY A 331 2.24 -6.79 -9.26
C GLY A 331 2.71 -7.56 -8.02
N LEU A 332 1.77 -8.04 -7.19
CA LEU A 332 2.09 -8.74 -5.94
C LEU A 332 2.34 -10.23 -6.15
N ILE A 333 1.85 -10.77 -7.26
CA ILE A 333 2.10 -12.14 -7.72
C ILE A 333 2.35 -12.12 -9.23
N GLY A 334 3.19 -13.03 -9.73
CA GLY A 334 3.43 -13.16 -11.18
C GLY A 334 2.21 -13.70 -11.92
N THR A 335 2.09 -13.36 -13.20
CA THR A 335 1.00 -13.85 -14.07
C THR A 335 0.95 -15.37 -14.07
N ALA A 336 -0.25 -15.95 -14.06
CA ALA A 336 -0.39 -17.39 -14.25
C ALA A 336 0.21 -17.78 -15.62
N PRO A 337 0.99 -18.86 -15.72
CA PRO A 337 1.34 -19.40 -17.04
C PRO A 337 0.02 -19.72 -17.75
N ALA A 338 -0.10 -19.31 -19.02
CA ALA A 338 -1.25 -19.65 -19.84
C ALA A 338 -1.43 -21.17 -19.75
N THR A 339 -2.55 -21.61 -19.20
CA THR A 339 -2.89 -23.03 -19.19
C THR A 339 -2.92 -23.46 -20.64
N ALA A 340 -2.01 -24.37 -21.03
CA ALA A 340 -2.12 -25.05 -22.30
C ALA A 340 -3.50 -25.71 -22.29
N SER A 341 -4.42 -25.15 -23.07
CA SER A 341 -5.75 -25.70 -23.25
C SER A 341 -5.59 -27.13 -23.72
N GLY A 342 -5.98 -28.06 -22.85
CA GLY A 342 -5.97 -29.49 -23.14
C GLY A 342 -6.78 -29.73 -24.42
N THR A 343 -6.08 -30.20 -25.45
CA THR A 343 -6.66 -31.00 -26.51
C THR A 343 -6.24 -32.43 -26.22
N GLY A 344 -7.20 -33.22 -25.77
CA GLY A 344 -7.08 -34.64 -25.48
C GLY A 344 -8.47 -35.23 -25.45
#